data_AF-A0A380JF70-F1
#
_entry.id   AF-A0A380JF70-F1
#
_cell.length_a   1.000
_cell.length_b   1.000
_cell.length_c   1.000
_cell.angle_alpha   90.00
_cell.angle_beta   90.00
_cell.angle_gamma   90.00
#
_symmetry.space_group_name_H-M   'P 1'
#
loop_
_entity.id
_entity.type
_entity.pdbx_description
1 polymer ?
#
loop_
_entity_poly.entity_id
_entity_poly.type
_entity_poly.pdbx_seq_one_letter_code
_entity_poly.pdbx_strand_id
1 'polypeptide(L)'
;MRVVAQYATDDFIVGYRISPEEIYGDTVGYTYRDAIALIKEVIKHDLDYIHLSLWDGYASKPQGADRPFADYFKEILDDQTKLLVVGGVFSEEAARDAVENHTDLIAVGRGTLVDPLFGKKIDEGKGDNIVHEISPEQLAKAHWTPGLLQAFTSEGSFGLSPIPGSDSIKHLNKGLSEGFGGFSNAN
;
A
#
# COMPACT_ATOMS: atom_id res chain seq x y z
N MET A 1 -14.07 -18.46 11.92
CA MET A 1 -13.83 -18.48 10.46
C MET A 1 -14.07 -19.88 9.86
N ARG A 2 -15.15 -20.13 9.10
CA ARG A 2 -15.53 -21.49 8.65
C ARG A 2 -14.54 -22.15 7.67
N VAL A 3 -14.15 -21.44 6.61
CA VAL A 3 -13.30 -22.00 5.54
C VAL A 3 -11.88 -22.23 6.05
N VAL A 4 -11.33 -21.29 6.80
CA VAL A 4 -10.01 -21.42 7.44
C VAL A 4 -9.98 -22.63 8.36
N ALA A 5 -10.97 -22.76 9.26
CA ALA A 5 -11.05 -23.91 10.16
C ALA A 5 -11.17 -25.29 9.46
N GLN A 6 -11.63 -25.32 8.20
CA GLN A 6 -11.79 -26.56 7.45
C GLN A 6 -10.53 -26.95 6.67
N TYR A 7 -9.77 -25.98 6.17
CA TYR A 7 -8.74 -26.22 5.15
C TYR A 7 -7.34 -25.72 5.52
N ALA A 8 -7.21 -24.87 6.52
CA ALA A 8 -5.95 -24.25 6.88
C ALA A 8 -5.23 -24.99 8.01
N THR A 9 -3.94 -24.72 8.17
CA THR A 9 -3.15 -25.17 9.33
C THR A 9 -3.43 -24.29 10.55
N ASP A 10 -3.06 -24.78 11.74
CA ASP A 10 -3.31 -24.08 13.01
C ASP A 10 -2.64 -22.70 13.10
N ASP A 11 -1.59 -22.45 12.32
CA ASP A 11 -0.78 -21.22 12.26
C ASP A 11 -1.09 -20.36 11.02
N PHE A 12 -2.22 -20.59 10.36
CA PHE A 12 -2.59 -19.86 9.15
C PHE A 12 -2.98 -18.41 9.44
N ILE A 13 -2.22 -17.47 8.88
CA ILE A 13 -2.46 -16.03 9.03
C ILE A 13 -3.65 -15.59 8.17
N VAL A 14 -4.61 -14.90 8.79
CA VAL A 14 -5.75 -14.27 8.13
C VAL A 14 -5.76 -12.79 8.44
N GLY A 15 -5.74 -11.97 7.40
CA GLY A 15 -5.94 -10.55 7.53
C GLY A 15 -6.98 -10.00 6.58
N TYR A 16 -7.46 -8.80 6.89
CA TYR A 16 -8.51 -8.12 6.14
C TYR A 16 -8.04 -6.75 5.67
N ARG A 17 -7.99 -6.53 4.35
CA ARG A 17 -7.56 -5.25 3.75
C ARG A 17 -8.77 -4.43 3.32
N ILE A 18 -8.77 -3.14 3.66
CA ILE A 18 -9.88 -2.23 3.40
C ILE A 18 -9.38 -0.81 3.05
N SER A 19 -10.09 -0.12 2.16
CA SER A 19 -9.97 1.35 2.02
C SER A 19 -10.83 2.00 3.11
N PRO A 20 -10.31 2.92 3.93
CA PRO A 20 -11.03 3.39 5.10
C PRO A 20 -12.27 4.21 4.76
N GLU A 21 -12.39 4.74 3.54
CA GLU A 21 -13.59 5.43 3.06
C GLU A 21 -13.68 5.39 1.53
N GLU A 22 -14.85 5.73 1.01
CA GLU A 22 -15.13 5.89 -0.41
C GLU A 22 -15.96 7.16 -0.62
N ILE A 23 -15.26 8.26 -0.92
CA ILE A 23 -15.86 9.59 -1.13
C ILE A 23 -15.35 10.16 -2.45
N TYR A 24 -16.27 10.48 -3.35
CA TYR A 24 -15.98 11.05 -4.67
C TYR A 24 -16.83 12.30 -4.90
N GLY A 25 -16.26 13.48 -4.62
CA GLY A 25 -16.99 14.75 -4.66
C GLY A 25 -18.16 14.73 -3.68
N ASP A 26 -19.38 14.97 -4.18
CA ASP A 26 -20.60 14.92 -3.38
C ASP A 26 -21.17 13.50 -3.20
N THR A 27 -20.57 12.49 -3.86
CA THR A 27 -21.01 11.09 -3.76
C THR A 27 -20.28 10.39 -2.62
N VAL A 28 -21.03 9.92 -1.63
CA VAL A 28 -20.50 9.17 -0.48
C VAL A 28 -20.94 7.71 -0.61
N GLY A 29 -19.99 6.82 -0.88
CA GLY A 29 -20.21 5.37 -0.83
C GLY A 29 -20.27 4.88 0.62
N TYR A 30 -19.19 5.12 1.36
CA TYR A 30 -19.13 4.90 2.81
C TYR A 30 -18.07 5.80 3.46
N THR A 31 -18.28 6.14 4.72
CA THR A 31 -17.36 6.97 5.51
C THR A 31 -16.40 6.11 6.33
N TYR A 32 -15.34 6.73 6.85
CA TYR A 32 -14.46 6.08 7.83
C TYR A 32 -15.17 5.59 9.09
N ARG A 33 -16.31 6.21 9.45
CA ARG A 33 -17.12 5.75 10.58
C ARG A 33 -17.85 4.45 10.26
N ASP A 34 -18.32 4.30 9.02
CA ASP A 34 -18.94 3.06 8.54
C ASP A 34 -17.91 1.94 8.46
N ALA A 35 -16.70 2.24 7.95
CA ALA A 35 -15.60 1.30 7.94
C ALA A 35 -15.18 0.87 9.36
N ILE A 36 -15.12 1.79 10.32
CA ILE A 36 -14.89 1.47 11.73
C ILE A 36 -15.98 0.54 12.29
N ALA A 37 -17.24 0.80 11.97
CA ALA A 37 -18.35 -0.05 12.41
C ALA A 37 -18.21 -1.48 11.85
N LEU A 38 -17.82 -1.60 10.57
CA LEU A 38 -17.51 -2.89 9.96
C LEU A 38 -16.34 -3.58 10.66
N ILE A 39 -15.22 -2.88 10.87
CA ILE A 39 -14.04 -3.49 11.49
C ILE A 39 -14.33 -3.99 12.91
N LYS A 40 -15.14 -3.26 13.69
CA LYS A 40 -15.59 -3.73 15.02
C LYS A 40 -16.32 -5.08 14.98
N GLU A 41 -17.04 -5.39 13.91
CA GLU A 41 -17.67 -6.70 13.74
C GLU A 41 -16.69 -7.74 13.21
N VAL A 42 -15.83 -7.34 12.27
CA VAL A 42 -14.87 -8.22 11.60
C VAL A 42 -13.80 -8.76 12.56
N ILE A 43 -13.29 -7.95 13.49
CA ILE A 43 -12.26 -8.37 14.45
C ILE A 43 -12.75 -9.41 15.46
N LYS A 44 -14.07 -9.58 15.66
CA LYS A 44 -14.65 -10.63 16.51
C LYS A 44 -14.42 -12.06 15.99
N HIS A 45 -13.75 -12.19 14.84
CA HIS A 45 -13.47 -13.45 14.18
C HIS A 45 -12.02 -13.89 14.28
N ASP A 46 -11.24 -13.32 15.20
CA ASP A 46 -9.83 -13.67 15.48
C ASP A 46 -8.93 -13.46 14.26
N LEU A 47 -8.92 -12.24 13.71
CA LEU A 47 -8.02 -11.86 12.62
C LEU A 47 -6.63 -11.53 13.15
N ASP A 48 -5.59 -11.93 12.42
CA ASP A 48 -4.22 -11.56 12.75
C ASP A 48 -3.94 -10.09 12.45
N TYR A 49 -4.56 -9.54 11.39
CA TYR A 49 -4.37 -8.14 11.04
C TYR A 49 -5.51 -7.48 10.27
N ILE A 50 -5.60 -6.16 10.45
CA ILE A 50 -6.34 -5.24 9.57
C ILE A 50 -5.34 -4.43 8.76
N HIS A 51 -5.53 -4.34 7.44
CA HIS A 51 -4.66 -3.59 6.54
C HIS A 51 -5.41 -2.41 5.90
N LEU A 52 -5.04 -1.19 6.28
CA LEU A 52 -5.58 0.03 5.68
C LEU A 52 -4.85 0.39 4.40
N SER A 53 -5.62 0.52 3.32
CA SER A 53 -5.15 1.02 2.04
C SER A 53 -5.33 2.53 1.96
N LEU A 54 -4.25 3.30 2.09
CA LEU A 54 -4.30 4.76 2.12
C LEU A 54 -3.69 5.36 0.85
N TRP A 55 -4.53 6.00 0.04
CA TRP A 55 -4.12 6.60 -1.23
C TRP A 55 -3.17 7.78 -1.03
N ASP A 56 -3.54 8.70 -0.12
CA ASP A 56 -2.83 9.97 0.13
C ASP A 56 -1.64 9.85 1.10
N GLY A 57 -1.19 8.63 1.40
CA GLY A 57 -0.04 8.37 2.29
C GLY A 57 -0.43 7.74 3.62
N TYR A 58 0.56 7.16 4.30
CA TYR A 58 0.36 6.36 5.53
C TYR A 58 -0.21 7.16 6.71
N ALA A 59 0.01 8.49 6.74
CA ALA A 59 -0.49 9.41 7.76
C ALA A 59 -1.72 10.19 7.30
N SER A 60 -2.37 9.79 6.19
CA SER A 60 -3.56 10.49 5.70
C SER A 60 -4.71 10.42 6.71
N LYS A 61 -5.62 11.38 6.61
CA LYS A 61 -6.75 11.54 7.54
C LYS A 61 -8.06 11.77 6.79
N PRO A 62 -9.21 11.43 7.40
CA PRO A 62 -10.50 11.78 6.84
C PRO A 62 -10.62 13.29 6.66
N GLN A 63 -11.39 13.72 5.64
CA GLN A 63 -11.66 15.13 5.43
C GLN A 63 -12.34 15.74 6.68
N GLY A 64 -11.81 16.87 7.16
CA GLY A 64 -12.34 17.58 8.34
C GLY A 64 -12.04 16.91 9.69
N ALA A 65 -11.25 15.84 9.72
CA ALA A 65 -10.76 15.23 10.96
C ALA A 65 -9.39 15.81 11.39
N ASP A 66 -9.07 15.64 12.67
CA ASP A 66 -7.80 16.12 13.25
C ASP A 66 -6.73 15.04 13.34
N ARG A 67 -7.10 13.76 13.19
CA ARG A 67 -6.20 12.61 13.39
C ARG A 67 -6.12 11.73 12.14
N PRO A 68 -4.99 11.07 11.88
CA PRO A 68 -4.85 10.05 10.83
C PRO A 68 -5.90 8.94 10.91
N PHE A 69 -6.17 8.27 9.79
CA PHE A 69 -7.02 7.08 9.78
C PHE A 69 -6.50 6.03 10.76
N ALA A 70 -5.20 5.75 10.73
CA ALA A 70 -4.57 4.71 11.53
C ALA A 70 -4.93 4.83 13.03
N ASP A 71 -4.90 6.04 13.58
CA ASP A 71 -5.25 6.32 14.98
C ASP A 71 -6.69 5.89 15.31
N TYR A 72 -7.66 6.22 14.45
CA TYR A 72 -9.07 5.84 14.67
C TYR A 72 -9.27 4.33 14.63
N PHE A 73 -8.53 3.61 13.77
CA PHE A 73 -8.64 2.17 13.70
C PHE A 73 -7.89 1.49 14.85
N LYS A 74 -6.72 2.00 15.25
CA LYS A 74 -5.96 1.45 16.38
C LYS A 74 -6.75 1.48 17.68
N GLU A 75 -7.57 2.51 17.89
CA GLU A 75 -8.47 2.64 19.06
C GLU A 75 -9.54 1.54 19.18
N ILE A 76 -9.87 0.85 18.08
CA ILE A 76 -10.94 -0.16 18.08
C ILE A 76 -10.43 -1.59 17.99
N LEU A 77 -9.13 -1.79 17.71
CA LEU A 77 -8.54 -3.13 17.65
C LEU A 77 -8.33 -3.68 19.06
N ASP A 78 -8.43 -5.01 19.17
CA ASP A 78 -7.96 -5.73 20.35
C ASP A 78 -6.41 -5.84 20.34
N ASP A 79 -5.84 -6.32 21.45
CA ASP A 79 -4.38 -6.45 21.62
C ASP A 79 -3.74 -7.48 20.67
N GLN A 80 -4.55 -8.40 20.11
CA GLN A 80 -4.08 -9.50 19.28
C GLN A 80 -3.99 -9.09 17.81
N THR A 81 -4.97 -8.35 17.32
CA THR A 81 -5.10 -7.91 15.93
C THR A 81 -4.13 -6.77 15.63
N LYS A 82 -3.20 -6.98 14.68
CA LYS A 82 -2.25 -5.93 14.28
C LYS A 82 -2.83 -4.97 13.27
N LEU A 83 -2.45 -3.70 13.37
CA LEU A 83 -2.71 -2.70 12.34
C LEU A 83 -1.56 -2.70 11.33
N LEU A 84 -1.92 -2.83 10.05
CA LEU A 84 -1.05 -2.64 8.90
C LEU A 84 -1.54 -1.42 8.11
N VAL A 85 -0.60 -0.63 7.63
CA VAL A 85 -0.90 0.51 6.73
C VAL A 85 -0.05 0.39 5.47
N VAL A 86 -0.61 0.75 4.32
CA VAL A 86 0.14 1.05 3.09
C VAL A 86 -0.17 2.47 2.65
N GLY A 87 0.87 3.23 2.28
CA GLY A 87 0.70 4.54 1.66
C GLY A 87 2.01 5.30 1.51
N GLY A 88 2.54 5.40 0.28
CA GLY A 88 3.55 6.41 -0.07
C GLY A 88 4.92 6.33 0.64
N VAL A 89 5.37 5.16 1.07
CA VAL A 89 6.67 5.00 1.76
C VAL A 89 7.80 4.69 0.77
N PHE A 90 8.86 5.51 0.81
CA PHE A 90 10.03 5.40 -0.06
C PHE A 90 11.38 5.47 0.67
N SER A 91 11.41 5.73 1.98
CA SER A 91 12.65 5.82 2.77
C SER A 91 12.55 5.06 4.10
N GLU A 92 13.69 4.80 4.75
CA GLU A 92 13.71 4.20 6.09
C GLU A 92 13.04 5.13 7.11
N GLU A 93 13.27 6.43 7.05
CA GLU A 93 12.69 7.40 7.98
C GLU A 93 11.16 7.40 7.89
N ALA A 94 10.59 7.38 6.69
CA ALA A 94 9.15 7.29 6.49
C ALA A 94 8.57 5.96 6.98
N ALA A 95 9.30 4.85 6.76
CA ALA A 95 8.88 3.55 7.27
C ALA A 95 8.90 3.50 8.80
N ARG A 96 9.94 4.07 9.41
CA ARG A 96 10.11 4.17 10.86
C ARG A 96 9.04 5.05 11.48
N ASP A 97 8.82 6.25 10.94
CA ASP A 97 7.77 7.18 11.37
C ASP A 97 6.38 6.53 11.33
N ALA A 98 6.06 5.81 10.25
CA ALA A 98 4.80 5.10 10.14
C ALA A 98 4.59 4.09 11.30
N VAL A 99 5.61 3.27 11.59
CA VAL A 99 5.52 2.24 12.64
C VAL A 99 5.53 2.86 14.04
N GLU A 100 6.35 3.88 14.28
CA GLU A 100 6.44 4.50 15.60
C GLU A 100 5.19 5.30 15.96
N ASN A 101 4.57 5.96 14.97
CA ASN A 101 3.51 6.95 15.23
C ASN A 101 2.10 6.51 14.83
N HIS A 102 1.93 5.50 13.96
CA HIS A 102 0.62 5.22 13.36
C HIS A 102 0.19 3.75 13.37
N THR A 103 1.09 2.81 13.08
CA THR A 103 0.73 1.42 12.76
C THR A 103 1.66 0.42 13.41
N ASP A 104 1.26 -0.84 13.56
CA ASP A 104 2.18 -1.87 14.11
C ASP A 104 3.14 -2.38 13.02
N LEU A 105 2.68 -2.36 11.77
CA LEU A 105 3.45 -2.74 10.59
C LEU A 105 3.15 -1.82 9.41
N ILE A 106 4.15 -1.55 8.58
CA ILE A 106 4.02 -0.78 7.33
C ILE A 106 4.28 -1.66 6.12
N ALA A 107 3.36 -1.66 5.16
CA ALA A 107 3.54 -2.31 3.88
C ALA A 107 4.12 -1.33 2.84
N VAL A 108 5.17 -1.76 2.14
CA VAL A 108 5.90 -0.94 1.16
C VAL A 108 5.73 -1.52 -0.24
N GLY A 109 4.83 -0.93 -1.02
CA GLY A 109 4.58 -1.30 -2.42
C GLY A 109 5.54 -0.61 -3.38
N ARG A 110 5.25 0.63 -3.78
CA ARG A 110 6.04 1.37 -4.78
C ARG A 110 7.52 1.56 -4.39
N GLY A 111 7.83 1.72 -3.10
CA GLY A 111 9.21 1.79 -2.63
C GLY A 111 10.04 0.55 -2.97
N THR A 112 9.46 -0.65 -2.91
CA THR A 112 10.17 -1.89 -3.30
C THR A 112 10.29 -2.06 -4.81
N LEU A 113 9.42 -1.41 -5.59
CA LEU A 113 9.60 -1.34 -7.04
C LEU A 113 10.79 -0.44 -7.40
N VAL A 114 10.99 0.68 -6.69
CA VAL A 114 12.16 1.53 -6.90
C VAL A 114 13.44 0.85 -6.42
N ASP A 115 13.40 0.26 -5.22
CA ASP A 115 14.53 -0.43 -4.60
C ASP A 115 14.12 -1.82 -4.09
N PRO A 116 14.35 -2.89 -4.89
CA PRO A 116 13.98 -4.25 -4.50
C PRO A 116 14.68 -4.74 -3.21
N LEU A 117 15.74 -4.06 -2.78
CA LEU A 117 16.49 -4.38 -1.55
C LEU A 117 16.07 -3.51 -0.37
N PHE A 118 14.98 -2.74 -0.46
CA PHE A 118 14.51 -1.81 0.58
C PHE A 118 14.60 -2.39 2.00
N GLY A 119 13.87 -3.49 2.27
CA GLY A 119 13.84 -4.10 3.60
C GLY A 119 15.20 -4.67 4.03
N LYS A 120 15.95 -5.25 3.08
CA LYS A 120 17.30 -5.78 3.36
C LYS A 120 18.28 -4.66 3.73
N LYS A 121 18.19 -3.49 3.10
CA LYS A 121 19.04 -2.34 3.43
C LYS A 121 18.75 -1.83 4.83
N ILE A 122 17.49 -1.80 5.25
CA ILE A 122 17.13 -1.46 6.63
C ILE A 122 17.72 -2.48 7.61
N ASP A 123 17.50 -3.77 7.35
CA ASP A 123 18.01 -4.87 8.20
C ASP A 123 19.55 -4.83 8.36
N GLU A 124 20.28 -4.47 7.30
CA GLU A 124 21.73 -4.34 7.31
C GLU A 124 22.26 -2.99 7.86
N GLY A 125 21.38 -2.09 8.33
CA GLY A 125 21.77 -0.77 8.83
C GLY A 125 22.27 0.18 7.73
N LYS A 126 21.75 0.02 6.51
CA LYS A 126 22.13 0.74 5.28
C LYS A 126 20.95 1.51 4.68
N GLY A 127 19.97 1.95 5.46
CA GLY A 127 18.80 2.65 4.92
C GLY A 127 19.10 3.95 4.20
N ASP A 128 20.19 4.65 4.56
CA ASP A 128 20.70 5.82 3.83
C ASP A 128 21.02 5.51 2.35
N ASN A 129 21.20 4.23 2.00
CA ASN A 129 21.45 3.79 0.64
C ASN A 129 20.17 3.35 -0.11
N ILE A 130 18.98 3.50 0.49
CA ILE A 130 17.71 3.21 -0.17
C ILE A 130 17.51 4.20 -1.31
N VAL A 131 17.19 3.70 -2.49
CA VAL A 131 16.88 4.55 -3.64
C VAL A 131 15.41 4.95 -3.58
N HIS A 132 15.14 6.25 -3.56
CA HIS A 132 13.79 6.80 -3.39
C HIS A 132 13.05 7.07 -4.70
N GLU A 133 13.80 7.23 -5.81
CA GLU A 133 13.25 7.53 -7.13
C GLU A 133 13.79 6.59 -8.21
N ILE A 134 12.96 6.27 -9.20
CA ILE A 134 13.39 5.51 -10.36
C ILE A 134 14.15 6.43 -11.33
N SER A 135 15.23 5.91 -11.91
CA SER A 135 16.02 6.52 -12.99
C SER A 135 16.32 5.47 -14.07
N PRO A 136 16.82 5.82 -15.26
CA PRO A 136 17.27 4.83 -16.25
C PRO A 136 18.32 3.85 -15.67
N GLU A 137 19.26 4.34 -14.86
CA GLU A 137 20.28 3.52 -14.22
C GLU A 137 19.69 2.62 -13.12
N GLN A 138 18.74 3.15 -12.34
CA GLN A 138 18.08 2.36 -11.30
C GLN A 138 17.13 1.33 -11.90
N LEU A 139 16.43 1.64 -13.00
CA LEU A 139 15.54 0.73 -13.71
C LEU A 139 16.27 -0.55 -14.13
N ALA A 140 17.52 -0.42 -14.57
CA ALA A 140 18.38 -1.56 -14.92
C ALA A 140 18.68 -2.49 -13.72
N LYS A 141 18.66 -1.95 -12.49
CA LYS A 141 18.86 -2.69 -11.23
C LYS A 141 17.56 -3.16 -10.58
N ALA A 142 16.46 -2.44 -10.84
CA ALA A 142 15.14 -2.73 -10.29
C ALA A 142 14.48 -3.92 -10.97
N HIS A 143 15.02 -4.38 -12.12
CA HIS A 143 14.53 -5.54 -12.86
C HIS A 143 13.05 -5.47 -13.22
N TRP A 144 12.54 -4.28 -13.56
CA TRP A 144 11.16 -4.12 -13.98
C TRP A 144 10.87 -4.94 -15.23
N THR A 145 9.74 -5.65 -15.21
CA THR A 145 9.23 -6.31 -16.40
C THR A 145 8.75 -5.27 -17.41
N PRO A 146 8.67 -5.61 -18.71
CA PRO A 146 8.10 -4.70 -19.72
C PRO A 146 6.69 -4.21 -19.37
N GLY A 147 5.85 -5.07 -18.77
CA GLY A 147 4.52 -4.69 -18.32
C GLY A 147 4.53 -3.68 -17.17
N LEU A 148 5.47 -3.81 -16.23
CA LEU A 148 5.63 -2.84 -15.14
C LEU A 148 6.14 -1.49 -15.65
N LEU A 149 7.13 -1.52 -16.56
CA LEU A 149 7.61 -0.32 -17.23
C LEU A 149 6.46 0.40 -17.92
N GLN A 150 5.67 -0.30 -18.72
CA GLN A 150 4.50 0.28 -19.37
C GLN A 150 3.50 0.85 -18.36
N ALA A 151 3.19 0.12 -17.29
CA ALA A 151 2.21 0.53 -16.29
C ALA A 151 2.53 1.90 -15.68
N PHE A 152 3.81 2.20 -15.46
CA PHE A 152 4.24 3.45 -14.85
C PHE A 152 4.74 4.51 -15.83
N THR A 153 4.72 4.24 -17.14
CA THR A 153 5.17 5.20 -18.16
C THR A 153 4.11 5.52 -19.22
N SER A 154 2.99 4.81 -19.23
CA SER A 154 1.85 5.13 -20.08
C SER A 154 1.10 6.34 -19.53
N GLU A 155 0.40 7.05 -20.41
CA GLU A 155 -0.45 8.15 -20.01
C GLU A 155 -1.51 7.68 -18.99
N GLY A 156 -1.66 8.43 -17.89
CA GLY A 156 -2.57 8.09 -16.80
C GLY A 156 -2.15 6.89 -15.94
N SER A 157 -1.05 6.20 -16.24
CA SER A 157 -0.50 5.06 -15.47
C SER A 157 -1.52 3.99 -15.07
N PHE A 158 -2.56 3.77 -15.88
CA PHE A 158 -3.71 2.91 -15.56
C PHE A 158 -4.38 3.22 -14.21
N GLY A 159 -4.42 4.50 -13.84
CA GLY A 159 -4.97 4.95 -12.56
C GLY A 159 -4.06 4.67 -11.36
N LEU A 160 -2.83 4.17 -11.55
CA LEU A 160 -1.86 3.97 -10.49
C LEU A 160 -1.24 5.30 -10.06
N SER A 161 -0.98 5.46 -8.76
CA SER A 161 -0.19 6.60 -8.28
C SER A 161 1.22 6.57 -8.90
N PRO A 162 1.78 7.71 -9.31
CA PRO A 162 3.07 7.77 -9.97
C PRO A 162 4.20 7.24 -9.07
N ILE A 163 5.23 6.66 -9.69
CA ILE A 163 6.48 6.35 -8.99
C ILE A 163 7.38 7.61 -9.06
N PRO A 164 7.99 8.05 -7.94
CA PRO A 164 8.96 9.14 -7.96
C PRO A 164 10.05 8.92 -9.01
N GLY A 165 10.36 9.94 -9.81
CA GLY A 165 11.33 9.85 -10.90
C GLY A 165 10.84 9.18 -12.20
N SER A 166 9.59 8.71 -12.26
CA SER A 166 9.04 7.98 -13.43
C SER A 166 9.08 8.77 -14.75
N ASP A 167 9.05 10.10 -14.71
CA ASP A 167 9.22 10.93 -15.90
C ASP A 167 10.54 10.67 -16.64
N SER A 168 11.61 10.36 -15.90
CA SER A 168 12.94 10.11 -16.47
C SER A 168 12.99 8.85 -17.35
N ILE A 169 12.07 7.92 -17.18
CA ILE A 169 12.03 6.64 -17.88
C ILE A 169 10.87 6.53 -18.89
N LYS A 170 10.01 7.55 -19.03
CA LYS A 170 8.87 7.53 -19.97
C LYS A 170 9.27 7.20 -21.41
N HIS A 171 10.39 7.77 -21.86
CA HIS A 171 10.93 7.56 -23.21
C HIS A 171 11.41 6.12 -23.48
N LEU A 172 11.56 5.29 -22.43
CA LEU A 172 11.93 3.88 -22.55
C LEU A 172 10.73 2.97 -22.81
N ASN A 173 9.51 3.50 -22.72
CA ASN A 173 8.30 2.77 -23.05
C ASN A 173 8.24 2.52 -24.57
N LYS A 174 8.24 1.26 -24.97
CA LYS A 174 8.17 0.83 -26.38
C LYS A 174 6.77 0.38 -26.81
N GLY A 175 5.77 0.49 -25.93
CA GLY A 175 4.46 -0.14 -26.10
C GLY A 175 4.51 -1.66 -25.91
N LEU A 176 3.35 -2.30 -25.83
CA LEU A 176 3.26 -3.76 -25.78
C LEU A 176 3.30 -4.37 -27.17
N SER A 177 3.89 -5.56 -27.29
CA SER A 177 3.50 -6.48 -28.34
C SER A 177 2.02 -6.87 -28.17
N GLU A 178 1.28 -7.04 -29.27
CA GLU A 178 -0.12 -7.49 -29.27
C GLU A 178 -0.32 -8.67 -28.30
N GLY A 179 -1.05 -8.45 -27.19
CA GLY A 179 -1.34 -9.51 -26.21
C GLY A 179 -1.55 -9.09 -24.75
N PHE A 180 -1.00 -7.95 -24.31
CA PHE A 180 -1.17 -7.45 -22.93
C PHE A 180 -2.30 -6.40 -22.83
N GLY A 181 -3.54 -6.79 -23.17
CA GLY A 181 -4.72 -5.91 -23.09
C GLY A 181 -5.37 -5.79 -21.70
N GLY A 182 -4.66 -6.13 -20.62
CA GLY A 182 -5.27 -6.51 -19.34
C GLY A 182 -5.65 -5.39 -18.36
N PHE A 183 -5.25 -4.14 -18.61
CA PHE A 183 -5.64 -3.01 -17.76
C PHE A 183 -6.58 -2.10 -18.54
N SER A 184 -7.81 -2.57 -18.78
CA SER A 184 -8.88 -1.66 -19.21
C SER A 184 -9.24 -0.77 -18.02
N ASN A 185 -9.17 0.55 -18.21
CA ASN A 185 -9.67 1.52 -17.24
C ASN A 185 -11.13 1.18 -16.91
N ALA A 186 -11.37 0.66 -15.70
CA ALA A 186 -12.70 0.70 -15.10
C ALA A 186 -12.91 2.15 -14.67
N ASN A 187 -13.55 2.91 -15.55
CA ASN A 187 -14.21 4.17 -15.21
C ASN A 187 -15.53 3.86 -14.49
#